data_AF-A0A496TAU4-F1
#
_entry.id   AF-A0A496TAU4-F1
#
_cell.length_a   1.000
_cell.length_b   1.000
_cell.length_c   1.000
_cell.angle_alpha   90.00
_cell.angle_beta   90.00
_cell.angle_gamma   90.00
#
_symmetry.space_group_name_H-M   'P 1'
#
loop_
_entity.id
_entity.type
_entity.pdbx_description
1 polymer ?
#
loop_
_entity_poly.entity_id
_entity_poly.type
_entity_poly.pdbx_seq_one_letter_code
_entity_poly.pdbx_strand_id
1 'polypeptide(L)' 'METTDRKPVQTKTADARKELILQAALEVFSKKGFYAASIDDIIAVAGIGKGTVYRYFDSKQALFLGVL' A
#
# COMPACT_ATOMS: atom_id res chain seq x y z
N MET A 1 13.85 8.86 38.18
CA MET A 1 14.41 8.92 36.82
C MET A 1 13.70 7.83 36.03
N GLU A 2 12.44 8.09 35.65
CA GLU A 2 11.59 7.14 34.92
C GLU A 2 10.86 7.94 33.86
N THR A 3 11.49 8.06 32.70
CA THR A 3 10.81 8.55 31.49
C THR A 3 10.00 7.38 30.96
N THR A 4 8.71 7.36 31.29
CA THR A 4 7.75 6.44 30.69
C THR A 4 7.67 6.76 29.20
N ASP A 5 8.33 5.93 28.38
CA ASP A 5 8.26 5.99 26.93
C ASP A 5 6.88 5.49 26.50
N ARG A 6 6.03 6.40 26.02
CA ARG A 6 4.74 6.08 25.43
C ARG A 6 4.72 6.62 24.00
N LYS A 7 4.78 5.73 23.02
CA LYS A 7 3.95 5.74 21.79
C LYS A 7 3.90 4.33 21.15
N PRO A 8 2.78 3.95 20.50
CA PRO A 8 2.02 2.75 20.87
C PRO A 8 1.89 1.72 19.74
N VAL A 9 1.35 0.54 20.08
CA VAL A 9 0.82 -0.56 19.24
C VAL A 9 0.29 -0.10 17.86
N GLN A 10 1.14 0.04 16.84
CA GLN A 10 0.71 0.33 15.44
C GLN A 10 1.51 -0.41 14.35
N THR A 11 2.51 -1.21 14.70
CA THR A 11 3.57 -1.63 13.77
C THR A 11 3.40 -3.00 13.10
N LYS A 12 2.36 -3.77 13.40
CA LYS A 12 2.11 -5.04 12.68
C LYS A 12 1.08 -4.90 11.58
N THR A 13 -0.02 -4.21 11.86
CA THR A 13 -1.14 -4.10 10.92
C THR A 13 -0.89 -3.06 9.83
N ALA A 14 -0.13 -2.00 10.12
CA ALA A 14 0.15 -0.97 9.13
C ALA A 14 1.09 -1.49 8.03
N ASP A 15 2.13 -2.20 8.43
CA ASP A 15 3.10 -2.84 7.55
C ASP A 15 2.46 -3.96 6.72
N ALA A 16 1.60 -4.79 7.33
CA ALA A 16 0.85 -5.82 6.61
C ALA A 16 -0.10 -5.23 5.54
N ARG A 17 -0.75 -4.09 5.82
CA ARG A 17 -1.60 -3.40 4.82
C ARG A 17 -0.77 -2.83 3.69
N LYS A 18 0.37 -2.23 3.99
CA LYS A 18 1.29 -1.72 2.97
C LYS A 18 1.75 -2.84 2.04
N GLU A 19 2.14 -3.99 2.60
CA GLU A 19 2.55 -5.17 1.84
C GLU A 19 1.42 -5.72 0.96
N LEU A 20 0.20 -5.83 1.49
CA LEU A 20 -0.99 -6.21 0.71
C LEU A 20 -1.19 -5.31 -0.52
N ILE A 21 -1.05 -3.99 -0.34
CA ILE A 21 -1.19 -3.03 -1.42
C ILE A 21 -0.07 -3.21 -2.47
N LEU A 22 1.16 -3.45 -2.03
CA LEU A 22 2.30 -3.69 -2.93
C LEU A 22 2.17 -5.00 -3.71
N GLN A 23 1.70 -6.08 -3.07
CA GLN A 23 1.43 -7.34 -3.76
C GLN A 23 0.34 -7.19 -4.83
N ALA A 24 -0.75 -6.50 -4.52
CA ALA A 24 -1.79 -6.19 -5.50
C ALA A 24 -1.27 -5.30 -6.63
N ALA A 25 -0.45 -4.31 -6.31
CA ALA A 25 0.18 -3.43 -7.30
C ALA A 25 1.10 -4.22 -8.25
N LEU A 26 1.94 -5.08 -7.71
CA LEU A 26 2.83 -5.95 -8.47
C LEU A 26 2.03 -6.83 -9.44
N GLU A 27 0.93 -7.45 -8.96
CA GLU A 27 0.07 -8.26 -9.81
C GLU A 27 -0.54 -7.46 -10.97
N VAL A 28 -1.15 -6.31 -10.66
CA VAL A 28 -1.81 -5.46 -11.67
C VAL A 28 -0.81 -4.94 -12.68
N PHE A 29 0.35 -4.44 -12.24
CA PHE A 29 1.39 -3.93 -13.13
C PHE A 29 2.00 -5.04 -13.98
N SER A 30 2.17 -6.24 -13.44
CA SER A 30 2.70 -7.39 -14.21
C SER A 30 1.73 -7.85 -15.30
N LYS A 31 0.41 -7.75 -15.06
CA LYS A 31 -0.63 -8.16 -16.02
C LYS A 31 -0.94 -7.09 -17.07
N LYS A 32 -0.98 -5.82 -16.68
CA LYS A 32 -1.45 -4.71 -17.55
C LYS A 32 -0.33 -3.78 -18.03
N GLY A 33 0.83 -3.81 -17.40
CA GLY A 33 1.84 -2.77 -17.54
C GLY A 33 1.47 -1.47 -16.81
N PHE A 34 2.46 -0.60 -16.59
CA PHE A 34 2.29 0.62 -15.80
C PHE A 34 1.24 1.58 -16.36
N TYR A 35 1.22 1.78 -17.69
CA TYR A 35 0.34 2.78 -18.32
C TYR A 35 -1.14 2.37 -18.28
N ALA A 36 -1.45 1.10 -18.56
CA ALA A 36 -2.83 0.60 -18.57
C ALA A 36 -3.37 0.25 -17.17
N ALA A 37 -2.51 0.07 -16.18
CA ALA A 37 -2.92 -0.10 -14.79
C ALA A 37 -3.52 1.19 -14.20
N SER A 38 -4.53 1.03 -13.34
CA SER A 38 -5.11 2.11 -12.54
C SER A 38 -5.01 1.81 -11.03
N ILE A 39 -5.15 2.84 -10.19
CA ILE A 39 -5.22 2.64 -8.73
C ILE A 39 -6.48 1.87 -8.35
N ASP A 40 -7.60 2.06 -9.07
CA ASP A 40 -8.85 1.33 -8.81
C ASP A 40 -8.72 -0.18 -9.13
N ASP A 41 -7.90 -0.57 -10.13
CA ASP A 41 -7.55 -1.99 -10.33
C ASP A 41 -6.83 -2.59 -9.12
N ILE A 42 -5.87 -1.83 -8.55
CA ILE A 42 -5.08 -2.27 -7.39
C ILE A 42 -5.97 -2.38 -6.16
N ILE A 43 -6.89 -1.44 -5.96
CA ILE A 43 -7.91 -1.48 -4.90
C ILE A 43 -8.77 -2.74 -5.03
N ALA A 44 -9.22 -3.06 -6.25
CA ALA A 44 -10.05 -4.23 -6.51
C ALA A 44 -9.30 -5.54 -6.18
N VAL A 45 -8.01 -5.63 -6.53
CA VAL A 45 -7.17 -6.80 -6.22
C VAL A 45 -6.82 -6.89 -4.73
N ALA A 46 -6.48 -5.77 -4.10
CA ALA A 46 -6.10 -5.73 -2.69
C ALA A 46 -7.29 -5.99 -1.75
N GLY A 47 -8.53 -5.74 -2.20
CA GLY A 47 -9.73 -5.80 -1.35
C GLY A 47 -9.74 -4.72 -0.26
N ILE A 48 -9.02 -3.62 -0.49
CA ILE A 48 -8.82 -2.53 0.49
C ILE A 48 -9.48 -1.26 -0.03
N GLY A 49 -10.14 -0.50 0.84
CA GLY A 49 -10.80 0.75 0.47
C GLY A 49 -9.83 1.82 -0.04
N LYS A 50 -10.30 2.64 -1.00
CA LYS A 50 -9.54 3.72 -1.66
C LYS A 50 -8.79 4.63 -0.69
N GLY A 51 -9.46 5.13 0.35
CA GLY A 51 -8.83 5.99 1.35
C GLY A 51 -7.68 5.34 2.13
N THR A 52 -7.69 4.00 2.29
CA THR A 52 -6.56 3.30 2.90
C THR A 52 -5.39 3.26 1.92
N VAL A 53 -5.61 2.97 0.63
CA VAL A 53 -4.53 2.99 -0.37
C VAL A 53 -3.85 4.36 -0.44
N TYR A 54 -4.64 5.44 -0.54
CA TYR A 54 -4.10 6.80 -0.57
C TYR A 54 -3.42 7.24 0.72
N ARG A 55 -3.69 6.60 1.85
CA ARG A 55 -2.95 6.83 3.09
C ARG A 55 -1.53 6.24 3.06
N TYR A 56 -1.30 5.20 2.25
CA TYR A 56 0.04 4.58 2.12
C TYR A 56 0.79 5.06 0.88
N PHE A 57 0.08 5.39 -0.21
CA PHE A 57 0.67 5.76 -1.49
C PHE A 57 -0.11 6.92 -2.13
N ASP A 58 0.57 8.04 -2.33
CA ASP A 58 -0.04 9.26 -2.88
C ASP A 58 -0.34 9.18 -4.38
N SER A 59 0.21 8.18 -5.10
CA SER A 59 0.13 8.10 -6.56
C SER A 59 0.39 6.70 -7.12
N LYS A 60 -0.07 6.46 -8.36
CA LYS A 60 0.23 5.24 -9.13
C LYS A 60 1.74 5.04 -9.30
N GLN A 61 2.47 6.13 -9.51
CA GLN A 61 3.93 6.10 -9.60
C GLN A 61 4.59 5.68 -8.28
N ALA A 62 4.07 6.12 -7.12
CA ALA A 62 4.57 5.71 -5.82
C ALA A 62 4.35 4.20 -5.58
N LEU A 63 3.20 3.66 -6.01
CA LEU A 63 2.94 2.22 -6.00
C LEU A 63 3.92 1.46 -6.90
N PHE A 64 4.16 1.96 -8.10
CA PHE A 64 5.09 1.34 -9.04
C PHE A 64 6.53 1.34 -8.52
N LEU A 65 6.99 2.45 -7.97
CA LEU A 65 8.32 2.53 -7.34
C LEU A 65 8.43 1.64 -6.10
N GLY A 66 7.33 1.38 -5.38
CA GLY A 66 7.33 0.53 -4.21
C GLY A 66 7.41 -0.98 -4.51
N VAL A 67 7.20 -1.39 -5.76
CA VAL A 67 7.30 -2.81 -6.20
C VAL A 67 8.55 -3.12 -7.02
N LEU A 68 9.39 -2.10 -7.31
CA LEU A 68 10.72 -2.25 -7.91
C LEU A 68 11.76 -2.53 -6.83
#